data_AF-A0A2E8Y1Z5-F1
#
_entry.id   AF-A0A2E8Y1Z5-F1
#
_cell.length_a   1.000
_cell.length_b   1.000
_cell.length_c   1.000
_cell.angle_alpha   90.00
_cell.angle_beta   90.00
_cell.angle_gamma   90.00
#
_symmetry.space_group_name_H-M   'P 1'
#
loop_
_entity.id
_entity.type
_entity.pdbx_description
1 polymer ?
#
loop_
_entity_poly.entity_id
_entity_poly.type
_entity_poly.pdbx_seq_one_letter_code
_entity_poly.pdbx_strand_id
1 'polypeptide(L)' 'MLRRGLEKRGIATIEHDIWSDSDAAEIVRSFARGNETVPTVVIGDVGFVNPTASAVEQHLKNHAPHLL' A
#
# COMPACT_ATOMS: atom_id res chain seq x y z
N MET A 1 -3.08 7.80 9.37
CA MET A 1 -1.90 7.29 10.11
C MET A 1 -0.86 6.67 9.17
N LEU A 2 -1.27 5.81 8.23
CA LEU A 2 -0.33 5.10 7.34
C LEU A 2 0.55 6.03 6.51
N ARG A 3 -0.02 6.93 5.70
CA ARG A 3 0.73 7.88 4.84
C ARG A 3 1.86 8.60 5.59
N ARG A 4 1.50 9.33 6.66
CA ARG A 4 2.46 10.01 7.55
C ARG A 4 3.47 9.05 8.19
N GLY A 5 3.05 7.82 8.48
CA GLY A 5 3.92 6.79 9.05
C GLY A 5 4.97 6.28 8.06
N LEU A 6 4.63 6.17 6.77
CA LEU A 6 5.56 5.81 5.69
C LEU A 6 6.52 6.96 5.38
N GLU A 7 5.99 8.18 5.31
CA GLU A 7 6.76 9.42 5.11
C GLU A 7 7.86 9.58 6.18
N LYS A 8 7.51 9.42 7.47
CA LYS A 8 8.48 9.48 8.57
C LYS A 8 9.59 8.43 8.50
N ARG A 9 9.38 7.35 7.75
CA ARG A 9 10.32 6.25 7.57
C ARG A 9 11.13 6.38 6.27
N GLY A 10 10.93 7.46 5.51
CA GLY A 10 11.61 7.68 4.23
C GLY A 10 11.06 6.83 3.08
N ILE A 11 9.93 6.15 3.27
CA ILE A 11 9.36 5.25 2.27
C ILE A 11 8.57 6.10 1.26
N ALA A 12 9.07 6.15 0.03
CA ALA A 12 8.38 6.82 -1.07
C ALA A 12 7.10 6.07 -1.46
N THR A 13 6.02 6.80 -1.71
CA THR A 13 4.73 6.23 -2.17
C THR A 13 4.24 6.94 -3.42
N ILE A 14 3.57 6.17 -4.28
CA ILE A 14 2.72 6.70 -5.34
C ILE A 14 1.28 6.54 -4.86
N GLU A 15 0.57 7.65 -4.74
CA GLU A 15 -0.79 7.68 -4.20
C GLU A 15 -1.79 7.63 -5.36
N HIS A 16 -2.75 6.70 -5.28
CA HIS A 16 -3.85 6.57 -6.23
C HIS A 16 -5.18 6.83 -5.52
N ASP A 17 -6.03 7.66 -6.12
CA ASP A 17 -7.39 7.93 -5.64
C ASP A 17 -8.37 6.99 -6.34
N ILE A 18 -8.84 5.97 -5.64
CA ILE A 18 -9.75 4.96 -6.18
C ILE A 18 -11.15 5.49 -6.51
N TRP A 19 -11.53 6.64 -5.97
CA TRP A 19 -12.84 7.23 -6.28
C TRP A 19 -12.80 7.99 -7.61
N SER A 20 -11.60 8.36 -8.07
CA SER A 20 -11.37 9.04 -9.34
C SER A 20 -10.79 8.11 -10.42
N ASP A 21 -10.17 6.99 -10.03
CA ASP A 21 -9.51 6.03 -10.91
C ASP A 21 -10.13 4.63 -10.73
N SER A 22 -10.90 4.20 -11.74
CA SER A 22 -11.58 2.90 -11.74
C SER A 22 -10.61 1.71 -11.75
N ASP A 23 -9.44 1.88 -12.37
CA ASP A 23 -8.44 0.82 -12.48
C ASP A 23 -7.76 0.61 -11.12
N ALA A 24 -7.45 1.71 -10.42
CA ALA A 24 -6.99 1.65 -9.04
C ALA A 24 -8.02 1.00 -8.10
N ALA A 25 -9.31 1.30 -8.29
CA ALA A 25 -10.38 0.67 -7.52
C ALA A 25 -10.46 -0.85 -7.77
N GLU A 26 -10.28 -1.29 -9.01
CA GLU A 26 -10.23 -2.73 -9.35
C GLU A 26 -9.07 -3.44 -8.66
N ILE A 27 -7.89 -2.82 -8.65
CA ILE A 27 -6.72 -3.35 -7.93
C ILE A 27 -7.01 -3.47 -6.43
N VAL A 28 -7.62 -2.46 -5.81
CA VAL A 28 -7.99 -2.56 -4.38
C VAL A 28 -8.99 -3.69 -4.15
N ARG A 29 -10.01 -3.82 -4.99
CA ARG A 29 -11.01 -4.90 -4.87
C ARG A 29 -10.38 -6.28 -5.02
N SER A 30 -9.38 -6.45 -5.88
CA SER A 30 -8.70 -7.75 -6.05
C SER A 30 -7.99 -8.21 -4.78
N PHE A 31 -7.37 -7.29 -4.03
CA PHE A 31 -6.69 -7.59 -2.77
C PHE A 31 -7.62 -7.59 -1.55
N ALA A 32 -8.67 -6.77 -1.55
CA ALA A 32 -9.59 -6.59 -0.41
C ALA A 32 -10.87 -7.46 -0.51
N ARG A 33 -10.78 -8.61 -1.19
CA ARG A 33 -11.89 -9.59 -1.33
C ARG A 33 -13.16 -8.96 -1.89
N GLY A 34 -13.02 -8.10 -2.90
CA GLY A 34 -14.10 -7.39 -3.56
C GLY A 34 -14.51 -6.06 -2.90
N ASN A 35 -13.93 -5.70 -1.75
CA ASN A 35 -14.22 -4.43 -1.07
C ASN A 35 -13.28 -3.30 -1.52
N GLU A 36 -13.65 -2.06 -1.24
CA GLU A 36 -12.83 -0.87 -1.49
C GLU A 36 -12.19 -0.35 -0.19
N THR A 37 -11.59 -1.25 0.58
CA THR A 37 -10.98 -0.88 1.86
C THR A 37 -9.70 -0.11 1.65
N VAL A 38 -9.63 1.09 2.21
CA VAL A 38 -8.47 1.97 2.19
C VAL A 38 -7.99 2.28 3.61
N PRO A 39 -6.67 2.51 3.82
CA PRO A 39 -5.61 2.48 2.82
C PRO A 39 -5.25 1.04 2.39
N THR A 40 -4.97 0.83 1.10
CA THR A 40 -4.37 -0.42 0.59
C THR A 40 -3.02 -0.08 -0.04
N VAL A 41 -1.99 -0.87 0.26
CA VAL A 41 -0.63 -0.69 -0.27
C VAL A 41 -0.28 -1.89 -1.12
N VAL A 42 0.16 -1.66 -2.34
CA VAL A 42 0.60 -2.71 -3.26
C VAL A 42 2.12 -2.59 -3.43
N ILE A 43 2.83 -3.72 -3.27
CA ILE A 43 4.28 -3.83 -3.41
C ILE A 43 4.55 -5.03 -4.30
N GLY A 44 4.90 -4.78 -5.57
CA GLY A 44 4.94 -5.83 -6.58
C GLY A 44 3.57 -6.54 -6.68
N ASP A 45 3.57 -7.86 -6.54
CA ASP A 45 2.35 -8.68 -6.62
C ASP A 45 1.61 -8.82 -5.27
N VAL A 46 2.09 -8.16 -4.21
CA VAL A 46 1.54 -8.29 -2.86
C VAL A 46 0.72 -7.05 -2.49
N GLY A 47 -0.57 -7.26 -2.19
CA GLY A 47 -1.45 -6.24 -1.65
C GLY A 47 -1.67 -6.37 -0.15
N PHE A 48 -1.49 -5.25 0.57
CA PHE A 48 -1.73 -5.11 1.99
C PHE A 48 -2.98 -4.26 2.21
N VAL A 49 -4.01 -4.85 2.80
CA VAL A 49 -5.28 -4.17 3.09
C VAL A 49 -5.24 -3.57 4.49
N ASN A 50 -5.37 -2.25 4.59
CA ASN A 50 -5.26 -1.45 5.81
C ASN A 50 -4.05 -1.80 6.72
N PRO A 51 -2.81 -1.80 6.18
CA PRO A 51 -1.64 -2.17 6.96
C PRO A 51 -1.21 -1.07 7.93
N THR A 52 -0.34 -1.44 8.87
CA THR A 52 0.46 -0.47 9.62
C THR A 52 1.72 -0.11 8.84
N ALA A 53 2.27 1.09 9.09
CA ALA A 53 3.54 1.51 8.47
C ALA A 53 4.72 0.59 8.83
N SER A 54 4.69 -0.04 10.01
CA SER A 54 5.73 -0.99 10.42
C SER A 54 5.67 -2.30 9.64
N ALA A 55 4.46 -2.78 9.30
CA ALA A 55 4.30 -4.00 8.52
C ALA A 55 4.84 -3.81 7.09
N VAL A 56 4.54 -2.65 6.48
CA VAL A 56 5.09 -2.26 5.17
C VAL A 56 6.62 -2.20 5.21
N GLU A 57 7.19 -1.48 6.19
CA GLU A 57 8.64 -1.38 6.33
C GLU A 57 9.30 -2.75 6.53
N GLN A 58 8.75 -3.61 7.38
CA GLN A 58 9.30 -4.94 7.62
C GLN A 58 9.26 -5.81 6.35
N HIS A 59 8.19 -5.72 5.57
CA HIS A 59 8.11 -6.42 4.28
C HIS A 59 9.18 -5.92 3.31
N LEU A 60 9.35 -4.60 3.18
CA LEU A 60 10.40 -4.02 2.35
C LEU A 60 11.80 -4.45 2.79
N LYS A 61 12.10 -4.45 4.09
CA LYS A 61 13.40 -4.93 4.61
C LYS A 61 13.70 -6.37 4.20
N ASN A 62 12.68 -7.22 4.19
CA ASN A 62 12.83 -8.65 3.91
C ASN A 62 12.88 -8.98 2.42
N HIS A 63 12.17 -8.23 1.57
CA HIS A 63 11.93 -8.61 0.17
C HIS A 63 12.36 -7.57 -0.86
N ALA A 64 12.44 -6.29 -0.49
CA ALA A 64 12.80 -5.19 -1.39
C ALA A 64 13.58 -4.09 -0.65
N PRO A 65 14.75 -4.39 -0.07
CA PRO A 65 15.50 -3.42 0.74
C PRO A 65 16.02 -2.23 -0.08
N HIS A 66 16.04 -2.35 -1.41
CA HIS A 66 16.41 -1.27 -2.33
C HIS A 66 15.36 -0.16 -2.45
N LEU A 67 14.16 -0.34 -1.85
CA LEU A 67 13.08 0.66 -1.80
C LEU A 67 13.05 1.46 -0.48
N LEU A 68 14.05 1.28 0.39
CA LEU A 68 14.20 1.98 1.68
C LEU A 68 15.28 3.05 1.64
#